data_AF-A0A949R196-F1
#
_entry.id   AF-A0A949R196-F1
#
_cell.length_a   1.000
_cell.length_b   1.000
_cell.length_c   1.000
_cell.angle_alpha   90.00
_cell.angle_beta   90.00
_cell.angle_gamma   90.00
#
_symmetry.space_group_name_H-M   'P 1'
#
loop_
_entity.id
_entity.type
_entity.pdbx_description
1 polymer ?
#
loop_
_entity_poly.entity_id
_entity_poly.type
_entity_poly.pdbx_seq_one_letter_code
_entity_poly.pdbx_strand_id
1 'polypeptide(L)'
;MKNLHRLSILYLTLPFLIFLFGWVRLAIAIPLGLFFLFTLRRLFKQPFNPRSPLFTIHWSPSIVYWLLITISWLLLSGIGGYAFQNWDHNWRNVVLRDLMNFDWPVYYAQPESGPVKMLVYYVGFWLPSALFAKFTNWQVANLALFAWSLLGLLLVTHQLAIALKTSNLKAALLLIFFSGLDILGALFFPQGYPTVFPPIAHLETWAGNLQYSSFTTQLFWVYNQAIPAWLCIVLLADEIPGTNCQLPITNKLFIFSLCFFFAPLAAMGLLPYVLVELVKHTDFKSPFKHLNPAVVLAAAIIFSLSTFYFLANAAAQQRGFQSLAIKDFLAFFLLEGGLLWLILAPSKYKDPRWVVTGILLALIPFIHLGSDRDFVMRASIAPLFYLMLLAGETIFNQAISRSLRITLYALLLLGALTPLYEINRSLYRTYDYYFVQQDCNCDFSTGPIVKLDPPGIPEKEHPGALTADALPTLKFMTDELSQNFIANVRQSFFYKYLAKR
;
A
#
# COMPACT_ATOMS: atom_id res chain seq x y z
N MET A 1 14.98 -13.16 17.67
CA MET A 1 14.12 -12.25 18.47
C MET A 1 12.68 -12.39 18.03
N LYS A 2 11.81 -12.86 18.91
CA LYS A 2 10.36 -12.99 18.69
C LYS A 2 9.67 -11.62 18.45
N ASN A 3 10.38 -10.50 18.60
CA ASN A 3 9.80 -9.18 18.81
C ASN A 3 9.46 -8.41 17.52
N LEU A 4 10.22 -8.51 16.42
CA LEU A 4 9.96 -7.72 15.20
C LEU A 4 8.77 -8.23 14.37
N HIS A 5 8.59 -9.56 14.27
CA HIS A 5 7.38 -10.14 13.69
C HIS A 5 6.13 -9.81 14.51
N ARG A 6 6.22 -9.90 15.84
CA ARG A 6 5.13 -9.47 16.73
C ARG A 6 4.86 -7.98 16.63
N LEU A 7 5.91 -7.15 16.51
CA LEU A 7 5.78 -5.72 16.28
C LEU A 7 5.10 -5.43 14.94
N SER A 8 5.37 -6.22 13.90
CA SER A 8 4.67 -6.12 12.61
C SER A 8 3.17 -6.40 12.77
N ILE A 9 2.81 -7.44 13.52
CA ILE A 9 1.40 -7.75 13.83
C ILE A 9 0.76 -6.61 14.65
N LEU A 10 1.47 -6.07 15.65
CA LEU A 10 0.98 -4.94 16.45
C LEU A 10 0.80 -3.68 15.61
N TYR A 11 1.75 -3.37 14.74
CA TYR A 11 1.70 -2.24 13.81
C TYR A 11 0.45 -2.30 12.93
N LEU A 12 0.12 -3.48 12.38
CA LEU A 12 -1.07 -3.67 11.56
C LEU A 12 -2.37 -3.69 12.39
N THR A 13 -2.33 -4.24 13.61
CA THR A 13 -3.55 -4.41 14.43
C THR A 13 -3.96 -3.11 15.14
N LEU A 14 -3.01 -2.26 15.54
CA LEU A 14 -3.28 -1.05 16.30
C LEU A 14 -4.26 -0.10 15.58
N PRO A 15 -4.08 0.25 14.29
CA PRO A 15 -5.05 1.04 13.55
C PRO A 15 -6.46 0.47 13.54
N PHE A 16 -6.60 -0.85 13.41
CA PHE A 16 -7.90 -1.49 13.44
C PHE A 16 -8.57 -1.36 14.81
N LEU A 17 -7.81 -1.46 15.90
CA LEU A 17 -8.35 -1.20 17.25
C LEU A 17 -8.79 0.26 17.42
N ILE A 18 -8.00 1.21 16.92
CA ILE A 18 -8.38 2.63 16.94
C ILE A 18 -9.66 2.84 16.12
N PHE A 19 -9.77 2.24 14.95
CA PHE A 19 -10.98 2.27 14.13
C PHE A 19 -12.18 1.68 14.87
N LEU A 20 -12.00 0.53 15.54
CA LEU A 20 -13.06 -0.14 16.29
C LEU A 20 -13.65 0.79 17.37
N PHE A 21 -12.81 1.47 18.16
CA PHE A 21 -13.29 2.39 19.20
C PHE A 21 -13.72 3.77 18.66
N GLY A 22 -13.17 4.19 17.52
CA GLY A 22 -13.51 5.45 16.88
C GLY A 22 -14.81 5.40 16.08
N TRP A 23 -15.08 4.31 15.37
CA TRP A 23 -16.21 4.22 14.44
C TRP A 23 -17.38 3.38 14.94
N VAL A 24 -17.14 2.35 15.76
CA VAL A 24 -18.18 1.40 16.16
C VAL A 24 -18.74 1.76 17.53
N ARG A 25 -20.04 1.51 17.76
CA ARG A 25 -20.70 1.72 19.05
C ARG A 25 -19.92 1.03 20.19
N LEU A 26 -19.75 1.72 21.31
CA LEU A 26 -18.98 1.22 22.46
C LEU A 26 -19.49 -0.12 22.99
N ALA A 27 -20.81 -0.35 22.96
CA ALA A 27 -21.42 -1.62 23.35
C ALA A 27 -20.93 -2.83 22.53
N ILE A 28 -20.48 -2.60 21.28
CA ILE A 28 -19.89 -3.61 20.40
C ILE A 28 -18.37 -3.54 20.48
N ALA A 29 -17.79 -2.33 20.45
CA ALA A 29 -16.35 -2.11 20.43
C ALA A 29 -15.64 -2.66 21.69
N ILE A 30 -16.22 -2.51 22.88
CA ILE A 30 -15.60 -2.98 24.14
C ILE A 30 -15.47 -4.51 24.16
N PRO A 31 -16.53 -5.33 23.96
CA PRO A 31 -16.41 -6.78 23.90
C PRO A 31 -15.44 -7.25 22.80
N LEU A 32 -15.52 -6.66 21.60
CA LEU A 32 -14.63 -7.02 20.50
C LEU A 32 -13.17 -6.65 20.82
N GLY A 33 -12.92 -5.49 21.41
CA GLY A 33 -11.59 -5.04 21.83
C GLY A 33 -10.96 -6.01 22.82
N LEU A 34 -11.71 -6.44 23.85
CA LEU A 34 -11.25 -7.46 24.81
C LEU A 34 -10.95 -8.79 24.11
N PHE A 35 -11.79 -9.20 23.15
CA PHE A 35 -11.56 -10.40 22.35
C PHE A 35 -10.30 -10.29 21.47
N PHE A 36 -10.02 -9.13 20.88
CA PHE A 36 -8.78 -8.91 20.13
C PHE A 36 -7.54 -8.97 21.03
N LEU A 37 -7.59 -8.35 22.22
CA LEU A 37 -6.49 -8.45 23.20
C LEU A 37 -6.24 -9.91 23.61
N PHE A 38 -7.30 -10.69 23.82
CA PHE A 38 -7.19 -12.13 24.08
C PHE A 38 -6.56 -12.88 22.90
N THR A 39 -6.98 -12.57 21.67
CA THR A 39 -6.46 -13.20 20.45
C THR A 39 -4.98 -12.88 20.23
N LEU A 40 -4.59 -11.61 20.39
CA LEU A 40 -3.18 -11.18 20.35
C LEU A 40 -2.34 -11.90 21.40
N ARG A 41 -2.85 -12.04 22.63
CA ARG A 41 -2.18 -12.82 23.67
C ARG A 41 -1.99 -14.27 23.27
N ARG A 42 -2.98 -14.91 22.62
CA ARG A 42 -2.84 -16.28 22.10
C ARG A 42 -1.83 -16.37 20.97
N LEU A 43 -1.86 -15.44 20.01
CA LEU A 43 -0.88 -15.35 18.91
C LEU A 43 0.55 -15.26 19.46
N PHE A 44 0.78 -14.44 20.48
CA PHE A 44 2.12 -14.25 21.06
C PHE A 44 2.56 -15.36 22.02
N LYS A 45 1.62 -16.17 22.53
CA LYS A 45 1.93 -17.37 23.34
C LYS A 45 2.31 -18.58 22.48
N GLN A 46 1.92 -18.62 21.21
CA GLN A 46 2.34 -19.72 20.33
C GLN A 46 3.88 -19.77 20.29
N PRO A 47 4.49 -20.97 20.39
CA PRO A 47 5.92 -21.12 20.30
C PRO A 47 6.37 -20.72 18.90
N PHE A 48 6.80 -19.47 18.77
CA PHE A 48 7.50 -18.99 17.59
C PHE A 48 8.93 -19.49 17.70
N ASN A 49 9.29 -20.49 16.90
CA ASN A 49 10.69 -20.86 16.72
C ASN A 49 11.40 -19.66 16.08
N PRO A 50 12.33 -18.98 16.78
CA PRO A 50 12.97 -17.80 16.23
C PRO A 50 13.77 -18.19 14.98
N ARG A 51 13.31 -17.71 13.82
CA ARG A 51 13.86 -17.92 12.46
C ARG A 51 15.27 -17.33 12.23
N SER A 52 15.88 -16.69 13.22
CA SER A 52 17.16 -16.01 13.08
C SER A 52 17.88 -15.94 14.43
N PRO A 53 19.23 -15.81 14.45
CA PRO A 53 19.91 -15.30 15.64
C PRO A 53 19.17 -14.04 16.11
N LEU A 54 19.22 -13.81 17.42
CA LEU A 54 18.69 -12.57 18.00
C LEU A 54 19.20 -11.41 17.14
N PHE A 55 18.30 -10.60 16.56
CA PHE A 55 18.71 -9.37 15.88
C PHE A 55 19.21 -8.41 16.96
N THR A 56 20.43 -8.66 17.40
CA THR A 56 21.26 -7.67 18.05
C THR A 56 21.61 -6.68 16.95
N ILE A 57 21.23 -5.42 17.14
CA ILE A 57 21.77 -4.33 16.31
C ILE A 57 23.26 -4.27 16.64
N HIS A 58 24.04 -5.06 15.92
CA HIS A 58 25.46 -4.82 15.79
C HIS A 58 25.57 -3.67 14.82
N TRP A 59 25.77 -2.46 15.35
CA TRP A 59 26.02 -1.26 14.57
C TRP A 59 27.12 -1.57 13.56
N SER A 60 26.70 -1.78 12.32
CA SER A 60 27.55 -2.02 11.17
C SER A 60 27.24 -0.93 10.16
N PRO A 61 28.20 -0.58 9.29
CA PRO A 61 27.97 0.40 8.23
C PRO A 61 26.71 0.07 7.40
N SER A 62 26.43 -1.23 7.16
CA SER A 62 25.24 -1.66 6.43
C SER A 62 23.92 -1.30 7.12
N ILE A 63 23.86 -1.26 8.45
CA ILE A 63 22.65 -0.84 9.19
C ILE A 63 22.49 0.68 9.08
N VAL A 64 23.59 1.43 9.23
CA VAL A 64 23.56 2.90 9.10
C VAL A 64 23.10 3.29 7.69
N TYR A 65 23.67 2.70 6.64
CA TYR A 65 23.24 2.95 5.27
C TYR A 65 21.78 2.54 5.01
N TRP A 66 21.32 1.45 5.62
CA TRP A 66 19.90 1.06 5.53
C TRP A 66 18.97 2.10 6.16
N LEU A 67 19.31 2.61 7.35
CA LEU A 67 18.52 3.67 8.00
C LEU A 67 18.54 4.95 7.15
N LEU A 68 19.73 5.39 6.70
CA LEU A 68 19.87 6.60 5.89
C LEU A 68 19.09 6.52 4.57
N ILE A 69 19.19 5.40 3.84
CA ILE A 69 18.49 5.27 2.56
C ILE A 69 16.97 5.20 2.76
N THR A 70 16.50 4.52 3.83
CA THR A 70 15.06 4.41 4.12
C THR A 70 14.48 5.76 4.54
N ILE A 71 15.20 6.52 5.39
CA ILE A 71 14.80 7.87 5.81
C ILE A 71 14.81 8.82 4.62
N SER A 72 15.84 8.77 3.77
CA SER A 72 15.93 9.62 2.57
C SER A 72 14.81 9.33 1.59
N TRP A 73 14.52 8.05 1.33
CA TRP A 73 13.41 7.64 0.48
C TRP A 73 12.06 8.10 1.03
N LEU A 74 11.84 7.98 2.34
CA LEU A 74 10.64 8.49 3.00
C LEU A 74 10.55 10.01 2.92
N LEU A 75 11.63 10.74 3.16
CA LEU A 75 11.67 12.20 3.04
C LEU A 75 11.21 12.62 1.63
N LEU A 76 11.79 12.01 0.60
CA LEU A 76 11.49 12.30 -0.80
C LEU A 76 10.09 11.89 -1.24
N SER A 77 9.37 11.06 -0.46
CA SER A 77 7.96 10.78 -0.74
C SER A 77 7.03 11.96 -0.46
N GLY A 78 7.51 13.00 0.23
CA GLY A 78 6.69 14.14 0.63
C GLY A 78 5.76 13.85 1.81
N ILE A 79 5.74 12.64 2.37
CA ILE A 79 5.01 12.33 3.61
C ILE A 79 5.48 13.27 4.72
N GLY A 80 4.54 13.89 5.43
CA GLY A 80 4.84 14.90 6.46
C GLY A 80 5.10 16.31 5.92
N GLY A 81 5.14 16.50 4.60
CA GLY A 81 5.29 17.82 3.96
C GLY A 81 6.71 18.39 4.01
N TYR A 82 7.72 17.54 4.20
CA TYR A 82 9.14 17.95 4.29
C TYR A 82 9.86 18.00 2.93
N ALA A 83 9.24 17.45 1.88
CA ALA A 83 9.70 17.49 0.50
C ALA A 83 8.48 17.61 -0.42
N PHE A 84 8.72 17.73 -1.73
CA PHE A 84 7.67 17.82 -2.73
C PHE A 84 6.67 16.66 -2.63
N GLN A 85 5.39 17.00 -2.65
CA GLN A 85 4.28 16.07 -2.65
C GLN A 85 3.65 16.01 -4.04
N ASN A 86 3.37 14.81 -4.55
CA ASN A 86 2.62 14.67 -5.79
C ASN A 86 1.13 15.03 -5.56
N TRP A 87 0.38 15.37 -6.62
CA TRP A 87 -1.00 15.85 -6.50
C TRP A 87 -1.94 14.98 -5.68
N ASP A 88 -1.72 13.66 -5.67
CA ASP A 88 -2.49 12.73 -4.86
C ASP A 88 -2.50 13.09 -3.37
N HIS A 89 -1.43 13.72 -2.86
CA HIS A 89 -1.34 14.19 -1.48
C HIS A 89 -2.41 15.22 -1.10
N ASN A 90 -3.03 15.94 -2.06
CA ASN A 90 -4.21 16.78 -1.78
C ASN A 90 -5.27 16.00 -1.00
N TRP A 91 -5.54 14.77 -1.44
CA TRP A 91 -6.51 13.89 -0.81
C TRP A 91 -6.01 13.28 0.51
N ARG A 92 -4.70 12.98 0.62
CA ARG A 92 -4.15 12.34 1.82
C ARG A 92 -3.99 13.33 2.96
N ASN A 93 -3.60 14.57 2.66
CA ASN A 93 -3.50 15.66 3.60
C ASN A 93 -4.88 16.04 4.15
N VAL A 94 -5.89 16.20 3.28
CA VAL A 94 -7.25 16.52 3.73
C VAL A 94 -7.87 15.40 4.56
N VAL A 95 -7.61 14.13 4.25
CA VAL A 95 -8.05 13.00 5.10
C VAL A 95 -7.42 13.08 6.49
N LEU A 96 -6.11 13.31 6.61
CA LEU A 96 -5.46 13.50 7.91
C LEU A 96 -6.06 14.68 8.68
N ARG A 97 -6.28 15.80 7.99
CA ARG A 97 -6.85 17.03 8.56
C ARG A 97 -8.26 16.82 9.08
N ASP A 98 -9.13 16.20 8.30
CA ASP A 98 -10.51 15.92 8.71
C ASP A 98 -10.53 14.91 9.86
N LEU A 99 -9.68 13.88 9.84
CA LEU A 99 -9.56 12.94 10.96
C LEU A 99 -9.09 13.62 12.26
N MET A 100 -8.24 14.62 12.18
CA MET A 100 -7.81 15.42 13.32
C MET A 100 -8.97 16.29 13.85
N ASN A 101 -9.64 17.02 12.96
CA ASN A 101 -10.54 18.12 13.33
C ASN A 101 -12.00 17.71 13.61
N PHE A 102 -12.48 16.60 13.03
CA PHE A 102 -13.87 16.14 13.23
C PHE A 102 -13.93 14.98 14.22
N ASP A 103 -15.07 14.83 14.90
CA ASP A 103 -15.35 13.65 15.72
C ASP A 103 -15.31 12.37 14.89
N TRP A 104 -15.09 11.23 15.57
CA TRP A 104 -15.10 9.92 14.94
C TRP A 104 -16.40 9.15 15.27
N PRO A 105 -17.08 8.55 14.26
CA PRO A 105 -16.82 8.63 12.81
C PRO A 105 -16.91 10.05 12.26
N VAL A 106 -16.12 10.36 11.23
CA VAL A 106 -16.14 11.68 10.57
C VAL A 106 -17.42 11.83 9.74
N TYR A 107 -18.35 12.63 10.24
CA TYR A 107 -19.57 13.01 9.52
C TYR A 107 -19.47 14.46 9.04
N TYR A 108 -19.78 14.66 7.75
CA TYR A 108 -19.81 15.97 7.13
C TYR A 108 -21.20 16.62 7.17
N ALA A 109 -22.26 15.79 7.13
CA ALA A 109 -23.65 16.22 7.24
C ALA A 109 -24.52 15.10 7.80
N GLN A 110 -25.37 15.43 8.79
CA GLN A 110 -26.34 14.52 9.41
C GLN A 110 -27.71 15.19 9.59
N PRO A 111 -28.39 15.60 8.52
CA PRO A 111 -29.71 16.20 8.64
C PRO A 111 -30.74 15.17 9.15
N GLU A 112 -31.87 15.60 9.70
CA GLU A 112 -32.94 14.69 10.13
C GLU A 112 -33.51 13.89 8.93
N SER A 113 -33.73 14.58 7.81
CA SER A 113 -34.12 14.04 6.50
C SER A 113 -33.05 14.37 5.44
N GLY A 114 -32.84 13.50 4.45
CA GLY A 114 -31.83 13.71 3.38
C GLY A 114 -30.49 12.97 3.58
N PRO A 115 -29.45 13.20 2.78
CA PRO A 115 -28.24 12.37 2.79
C PRO A 115 -27.42 12.53 4.07
N VAL A 116 -26.89 11.41 4.61
CA VAL A 116 -25.89 11.44 5.69
C VAL A 116 -24.52 11.26 5.08
N LYS A 117 -23.73 12.33 5.01
CA LYS A 117 -22.39 12.31 4.41
C LYS A 117 -21.36 11.91 5.46
N MET A 118 -20.63 10.83 5.22
CA MET A 118 -19.57 10.30 6.11
C MET A 118 -18.29 10.03 5.31
N LEU A 119 -17.13 10.17 5.95
CA LEU A 119 -15.86 9.69 5.41
C LEU A 119 -15.83 8.16 5.40
N VAL A 120 -15.88 7.58 4.20
CA VAL A 120 -15.82 6.14 3.94
C VAL A 120 -14.67 5.84 3.00
N TYR A 121 -13.51 5.61 3.58
CA TYR A 121 -12.25 5.41 2.87
C TYR A 121 -11.34 4.50 3.68
N TYR A 122 -10.21 4.03 3.14
CA TYR A 122 -9.24 3.20 3.87
C TYR A 122 -8.41 4.03 4.89
N VAL A 123 -9.10 4.60 5.89
CA VAL A 123 -8.57 5.55 6.87
C VAL A 123 -7.54 4.97 7.84
N GLY A 124 -7.45 3.63 7.92
CA GLY A 124 -6.68 2.92 8.94
C GLY A 124 -5.27 3.48 9.13
N PHE A 125 -4.53 3.70 8.04
CA PHE A 125 -3.12 4.13 8.13
C PHE A 125 -2.91 5.44 8.88
N TRP A 126 -3.83 6.40 8.76
CA TRP A 126 -3.72 7.70 9.42
C TRP A 126 -4.13 7.66 10.90
N LEU A 127 -4.90 6.66 11.34
CA LEU A 127 -5.54 6.68 12.66
C LEU A 127 -4.57 6.83 13.84
N PRO A 128 -3.40 6.15 13.88
CA PRO A 128 -2.44 6.38 14.96
C PRO A 128 -1.95 7.82 15.03
N SER A 129 -1.60 8.40 13.88
CA SER A 129 -1.11 9.78 13.79
C SER A 129 -2.23 10.79 14.07
N ALA A 130 -3.42 10.57 13.55
CA ALA A 130 -4.58 11.42 13.76
C ALA A 130 -5.05 11.40 15.23
N LEU A 131 -5.02 10.23 15.90
CA LEU A 131 -5.37 10.12 17.32
C LEU A 131 -4.45 10.97 18.19
N PHE A 132 -3.15 10.92 17.92
CA PHE A 132 -2.16 11.76 18.61
C PHE A 132 -2.37 13.24 18.27
N ALA A 133 -2.71 13.54 17.01
CA ALA A 133 -2.94 14.88 16.51
C ALA A 133 -4.22 15.55 17.02
N LYS A 134 -5.25 14.79 17.42
CA LYS A 134 -6.52 15.33 17.96
C LYS A 134 -6.34 16.31 19.11
N PHE A 135 -5.23 16.20 19.84
CA PHE A 135 -4.93 17.02 21.01
C PHE A 135 -3.77 17.99 20.77
N THR A 136 -3.34 18.15 19.51
CA THR A 136 -2.18 18.98 19.16
C THR A 136 -2.47 19.82 17.89
N ASN A 137 -1.55 19.86 16.92
CA ASN A 137 -1.60 20.71 15.74
C ASN A 137 -1.14 19.97 14.48
N TRP A 138 -1.27 20.66 13.34
CA TRP A 138 -0.92 20.13 12.02
C TRP A 138 0.53 19.66 11.89
N GLN A 139 1.48 20.36 12.50
CA GLN A 139 2.90 20.03 12.45
C GLN A 139 3.18 18.71 13.20
N VAL A 140 2.58 18.54 14.37
CA VAL A 140 2.68 17.30 15.16
C VAL A 140 2.01 16.14 14.42
N ALA A 141 0.87 16.37 13.77
CA ALA A 141 0.19 15.37 12.94
C ALA A 141 1.10 14.82 11.83
N ASN A 142 1.77 15.73 11.12
CA ASN A 142 2.71 15.39 10.05
C ASN A 142 3.96 14.65 10.56
N LEU A 143 4.53 15.08 11.69
CA LEU A 143 5.65 14.39 12.31
C LEU A 143 5.27 12.98 12.77
N ALA A 144 4.09 12.83 13.39
CA ALA A 144 3.58 11.52 13.80
C ALA A 144 3.30 10.61 12.60
N LEU A 145 2.80 11.17 11.48
CA LEU A 145 2.60 10.43 10.23
C LEU A 145 3.93 9.99 9.61
N PHE A 146 4.94 10.86 9.62
CA PHE A 146 6.28 10.54 9.16
C PHE A 146 6.91 9.42 9.99
N ALA A 147 6.87 9.52 11.32
CA ALA A 147 7.38 8.50 12.22
C ALA A 147 6.65 7.15 12.06
N TRP A 148 5.32 7.17 11.91
CA TRP A 148 4.51 5.97 11.67
C TRP A 148 4.84 5.31 10.34
N SER A 149 5.07 6.10 9.29
CA SER A 149 5.48 5.62 7.97
C SER A 149 6.89 5.02 7.99
N LEU A 150 7.83 5.69 8.68
CA LEU A 150 9.20 5.19 8.86
C LEU A 150 9.21 3.83 9.56
N LEU A 151 8.45 3.70 10.66
CA LEU A 151 8.34 2.42 11.35
C LEU A 151 7.83 1.31 10.42
N GLY A 152 6.79 1.59 9.63
CA GLY A 152 6.26 0.65 8.63
C GLY A 152 7.31 0.23 7.60
N LEU A 153 8.05 1.18 7.02
CA LEU A 153 9.11 0.90 6.04
C LEU A 153 10.27 0.09 6.62
N LEU A 154 10.68 0.39 7.85
CA LEU A 154 11.73 -0.39 8.54
C LEU A 154 11.27 -1.83 8.80
N LEU A 155 9.99 -2.02 9.16
CA LEU A 155 9.42 -3.36 9.32
C LEU A 155 9.35 -4.10 7.97
N VAL A 156 8.85 -3.47 6.92
CA VAL A 156 8.77 -4.07 5.57
C VAL A 156 10.14 -4.52 5.08
N THR A 157 11.12 -3.60 5.08
CA THR A 157 12.46 -3.89 4.54
C THR A 157 13.21 -4.93 5.36
N HIS A 158 13.01 -4.97 6.68
CA HIS A 158 13.61 -6.01 7.51
C HIS A 158 12.97 -7.39 7.28
N GLN A 159 11.65 -7.48 7.22
CA GLN A 159 10.97 -8.74 6.92
C GLN A 159 11.31 -9.24 5.51
N LEU A 160 11.47 -8.31 4.55
CA LEU A 160 11.92 -8.63 3.20
C LEU A 160 13.35 -9.18 3.19
N ALA A 161 14.24 -8.61 3.99
CA ALA A 161 15.61 -9.10 4.13
C ALA A 161 15.66 -10.53 4.70
N ILE A 162 14.80 -10.83 5.67
CA ILE A 162 14.64 -12.19 6.22
C ILE A 162 14.15 -13.14 5.13
N ALA A 163 13.05 -12.80 4.44
CA ALA A 163 12.45 -13.63 3.40
C ALA A 163 13.46 -13.94 2.27
N LEU A 164 14.26 -12.94 1.89
CA LEU A 164 15.27 -13.04 0.82
C LEU A 164 16.65 -13.53 1.31
N LYS A 165 16.81 -13.78 2.61
CA LYS A 165 18.09 -14.18 3.24
C LYS A 165 19.25 -13.25 2.87
N THR A 166 19.00 -11.94 2.90
CA THR A 166 19.95 -10.88 2.50
C THR A 166 20.05 -9.81 3.58
N SER A 167 20.84 -8.75 3.36
CA SER A 167 20.91 -7.62 4.31
C SER A 167 19.73 -6.67 4.14
N ASN A 168 19.33 -5.98 5.22
CA ASN A 168 18.29 -4.94 5.19
C ASN A 168 18.54 -3.90 4.09
N LEU A 169 19.81 -3.50 3.90
CA LEU A 169 20.20 -2.56 2.85
C LEU A 169 19.89 -3.11 1.45
N LYS A 170 20.29 -4.35 1.15
CA LYS A 170 20.03 -4.97 -0.17
C LYS A 170 18.53 -5.16 -0.42
N ALA A 171 17.77 -5.52 0.61
CA ALA A 171 16.32 -5.63 0.52
C ALA A 171 15.65 -4.26 0.28
N ALA A 172 16.08 -3.22 0.99
CA ALA A 172 15.61 -1.85 0.78
C ALA A 172 15.93 -1.34 -0.64
N LEU A 173 17.16 -1.53 -1.12
CA LEU A 173 17.55 -1.16 -2.48
C LEU A 173 16.72 -1.90 -3.53
N LEU A 174 16.49 -3.20 -3.35
CA LEU A 174 15.60 -3.96 -4.24
C LEU A 174 14.19 -3.37 -4.24
N LEU A 175 13.61 -3.09 -3.06
CA LEU A 175 12.27 -2.51 -2.95
C LEU A 175 12.20 -1.13 -3.63
N ILE A 176 13.16 -0.23 -3.39
CA ILE A 176 13.18 1.13 -3.93
C ILE A 176 13.25 1.11 -5.47
N PHE A 177 14.11 0.28 -6.04
CA PHE A 177 14.45 0.30 -7.46
C PHE A 177 13.68 -0.71 -8.31
N PHE A 178 12.82 -1.55 -7.72
CA PHE A 178 12.02 -2.51 -8.48
C PHE A 178 10.84 -1.84 -9.18
N SER A 179 10.77 -1.99 -10.50
CA SER A 179 9.77 -1.38 -11.38
C SER A 179 9.69 -2.13 -12.72
N GLY A 180 8.64 -1.83 -13.49
CA GLY A 180 8.50 -2.23 -14.89
C GLY A 180 9.50 -1.51 -15.80
N LEU A 181 9.46 -1.83 -17.09
CA LEU A 181 10.31 -1.23 -18.12
C LEU A 181 9.63 0.00 -18.75
N ASP A 182 9.05 0.89 -17.93
CA ASP A 182 8.23 2.02 -18.40
C ASP A 182 8.97 2.95 -19.34
N ILE A 183 10.28 3.11 -19.14
CA ILE A 183 11.16 3.88 -20.04
C ILE A 183 11.09 3.36 -21.48
N LEU A 184 11.01 2.04 -21.68
CA LEU A 184 10.86 1.44 -23.01
C LEU A 184 9.44 1.65 -23.54
N GLY A 185 8.45 1.62 -22.65
CA GLY A 185 7.07 1.96 -22.94
C GLY A 185 6.96 3.37 -23.51
N ALA A 186 7.49 4.37 -22.79
CA ALA A 186 7.51 5.77 -23.20
C ALA A 186 8.30 6.02 -24.50
N LEU A 187 9.37 5.23 -24.76
CA LEU A 187 10.17 5.34 -25.99
C LEU A 187 9.50 4.72 -27.22
N PHE A 188 8.95 3.52 -27.09
CA PHE A 188 8.47 2.73 -28.22
C PHE A 188 6.96 2.84 -28.47
N PHE A 189 6.21 3.32 -27.47
CA PHE A 189 4.78 3.58 -27.56
C PHE A 189 4.48 5.03 -27.19
N PRO A 190 5.13 6.02 -27.85
CA PRO A 190 5.02 7.40 -27.47
C PRO A 190 3.58 7.89 -27.61
N GLN A 191 3.10 8.51 -26.54
CA GLN A 191 1.89 9.31 -26.51
C GLN A 191 2.28 10.79 -26.35
N GLY A 192 1.31 11.70 -26.27
CA GLY A 192 1.60 13.10 -25.92
C GLY A 192 2.29 13.25 -24.56
N TYR A 193 2.08 12.31 -23.65
CA TYR A 193 2.71 12.19 -22.33
C TYR A 193 2.67 10.71 -21.89
N PRO A 194 3.67 10.17 -21.18
CA PRO A 194 4.90 10.80 -20.72
C PRO A 194 5.99 10.82 -21.80
N THR A 195 6.93 11.75 -21.65
CA THR A 195 8.15 11.83 -22.47
C THR A 195 9.37 11.46 -21.62
N VAL A 196 10.42 10.91 -22.26
CA VAL A 196 11.69 10.59 -21.57
C VAL A 196 12.40 11.83 -21.04
N PHE A 197 12.22 12.98 -21.71
CA PHE A 197 12.75 14.26 -21.27
C PHE A 197 11.62 15.25 -20.99
N PRO A 198 11.70 16.03 -19.88
CA PRO A 198 12.79 16.04 -18.90
C PRO A 198 12.79 14.81 -17.96
N PRO A 199 13.93 14.45 -17.31
CA PRO A 199 14.09 13.22 -16.52
C PRO A 199 13.42 13.31 -15.13
N ILE A 200 12.23 13.90 -15.11
CA ILE A 200 11.35 14.07 -13.94
C ILE A 200 9.92 13.61 -14.27
N ALA A 201 9.66 13.18 -15.51
CA ALA A 201 8.37 12.69 -16.00
C ALA A 201 7.83 11.48 -15.20
N HIS A 202 6.52 11.42 -14.98
CA HIS A 202 5.84 10.21 -14.48
C HIS A 202 5.67 9.16 -15.59
N LEU A 203 6.71 8.33 -15.79
CA LEU A 203 6.82 7.39 -16.92
C LEU A 203 5.74 6.29 -16.96
N GLU A 204 5.19 5.90 -15.82
CA GLU A 204 4.31 4.71 -15.68
C GLU A 204 2.93 4.86 -16.34
N THR A 205 2.63 6.03 -16.89
CA THR A 205 1.39 6.32 -17.64
C THR A 205 1.54 6.14 -19.16
N TRP A 206 2.66 5.55 -19.61
CA TRP A 206 2.94 5.30 -21.02
C TRP A 206 1.88 4.45 -21.73
N ALA A 207 1.20 3.57 -21.00
CA ALA A 207 0.11 2.73 -21.51
C ALA A 207 -1.29 3.35 -21.30
N GLY A 208 -1.37 4.69 -21.30
CA GLY A 208 -2.59 5.43 -21.02
C GLY A 208 -3.03 5.20 -19.58
N ASN A 209 -4.23 4.65 -19.38
CA ASN A 209 -4.75 4.42 -18.01
C ASN A 209 -4.42 3.02 -17.47
N LEU A 210 -3.60 2.22 -18.15
CA LEU A 210 -3.04 0.99 -17.57
C LEU A 210 -1.72 1.34 -16.91
N GLN A 211 -1.54 0.92 -15.65
CA GLN A 211 -0.34 1.21 -14.89
C GLN A 211 -0.08 0.13 -13.84
N TYR A 212 1.15 -0.39 -13.81
CA TYR A 212 1.70 -1.21 -12.74
C TYR A 212 2.75 -0.40 -11.99
N SER A 213 2.30 0.32 -10.98
CA SER A 213 3.15 1.26 -10.25
C SER A 213 4.32 0.56 -9.55
N SER A 214 5.53 1.10 -9.72
CA SER A 214 6.70 0.78 -8.94
C SER A 214 6.46 1.04 -7.45
N PHE A 215 7.26 0.42 -6.59
CA PHE A 215 7.10 0.62 -5.15
C PHE A 215 7.46 2.05 -4.71
N THR A 216 8.34 2.73 -5.45
CA THR A 216 8.60 4.17 -5.21
C THR A 216 7.39 5.02 -5.57
N THR A 217 6.77 4.82 -6.74
CA THR A 217 5.50 5.51 -7.05
C THR A 217 4.44 5.22 -5.99
N GLN A 218 4.27 3.96 -5.60
CA GLN A 218 3.30 3.58 -4.58
C GLN A 218 3.55 4.32 -3.24
N LEU A 219 4.81 4.47 -2.81
CA LEU A 219 5.14 5.28 -1.63
C LEU A 219 4.84 6.77 -1.84
N PHE A 220 5.16 7.30 -3.02
CA PHE A 220 5.10 8.73 -3.32
C PHE A 220 3.67 9.25 -3.62
N TRP A 221 2.73 8.34 -3.86
CA TRP A 221 1.36 8.68 -4.24
C TRP A 221 0.31 8.02 -3.32
N VAL A 222 0.50 6.77 -2.88
CA VAL A 222 -0.51 5.96 -2.16
C VAL A 222 0.06 5.23 -0.94
N TYR A 223 0.98 5.87 -0.20
CA TYR A 223 1.69 5.26 0.93
C TYR A 223 0.80 4.57 1.95
N ASN A 224 -0.39 5.11 2.17
CA ASN A 224 -1.34 4.69 3.18
C ASN A 224 -1.92 3.29 2.91
N GLN A 225 -1.94 2.86 1.64
CA GLN A 225 -2.27 1.49 1.24
C GLN A 225 -1.01 0.66 1.04
N ALA A 226 0.03 1.26 0.45
CA ALA A 226 1.23 0.56 0.01
C ALA A 226 2.00 -0.07 1.18
N ILE A 227 2.39 0.73 2.18
CA ILE A 227 3.18 0.26 3.33
C ILE A 227 2.51 -0.92 4.06
N PRO A 228 1.23 -0.84 4.49
CA PRO A 228 0.58 -1.97 5.15
C PRO A 228 0.38 -3.17 4.22
N ALA A 229 0.06 -2.96 2.94
CA ALA A 229 -0.06 -4.06 1.99
C ALA A 229 1.26 -4.83 1.82
N TRP A 230 2.38 -4.12 1.62
CA TRP A 230 3.71 -4.73 1.52
C TRP A 230 4.07 -5.53 2.77
N LEU A 231 3.77 -4.99 3.95
CA LEU A 231 4.03 -5.68 5.21
C LEU A 231 3.19 -6.96 5.32
N CYS A 232 1.90 -6.91 4.95
CA CYS A 232 1.06 -8.10 4.90
C CYS A 232 1.59 -9.14 3.91
N ILE A 233 1.95 -8.73 2.69
CA ILE A 233 2.43 -9.64 1.64
C ILE A 233 3.72 -10.33 2.09
N VAL A 234 4.72 -9.59 2.60
CA VAL A 234 5.99 -10.19 3.01
C VAL A 234 5.83 -11.13 4.21
N LEU A 235 4.94 -10.81 5.16
CA LEU A 235 4.63 -11.71 6.28
C LEU A 235 3.94 -13.00 5.84
N LEU A 236 3.16 -12.96 4.77
CA LEU A 236 2.50 -14.13 4.18
C LEU A 236 3.46 -14.96 3.31
N ALA A 237 4.37 -14.30 2.62
CA ALA A 237 5.33 -14.92 1.73
C ALA A 237 6.53 -15.57 2.45
N ASP A 238 6.71 -15.31 3.75
CA ASP A 238 7.81 -15.83 4.59
C ASP A 238 7.67 -17.34 4.87
N GLU A 239 7.84 -18.12 3.79
CA GLU A 239 7.99 -19.56 3.75
C GLU A 239 9.36 -19.89 3.17
N ILE A 240 10.29 -20.32 4.01
CA ILE A 240 11.58 -20.81 3.54
C ILE A 240 11.43 -22.32 3.27
N PRO A 241 11.57 -22.78 2.01
CA PRO A 241 11.55 -24.21 1.70
C PRO A 241 12.62 -24.94 2.52
N GLY A 242 12.24 -26.07 3.15
CA GLY A 242 13.15 -26.90 3.95
C GLY A 242 13.26 -26.55 5.44
N THR A 243 12.41 -25.67 5.97
CA THR A 243 12.33 -25.41 7.42
C THR A 243 10.95 -25.77 7.99
N ASN A 244 10.91 -26.39 9.18
CA ASN A 244 9.67 -26.73 9.90
C ASN A 244 8.93 -25.51 10.49
N CYS A 245 9.23 -24.29 10.03
CA CYS A 245 8.69 -23.05 10.58
C CYS A 245 7.70 -22.44 9.59
N GLN A 246 6.52 -23.04 9.47
CA GLN A 246 5.40 -22.50 8.70
C GLN A 246 4.50 -21.69 9.62
N LEU A 247 4.10 -20.49 9.19
CA LEU A 247 3.10 -19.71 9.91
C LEU A 247 1.76 -20.46 9.82
N PRO A 248 1.05 -20.70 10.94
CA PRO A 248 -0.25 -21.35 10.89
C PRO A 248 -1.20 -20.66 9.91
N ILE A 249 -1.95 -21.43 9.12
CA ILE A 249 -2.88 -20.89 8.12
C ILE A 249 -3.86 -19.86 8.71
N THR A 250 -4.25 -20.03 9.98
CA THR A 250 -5.11 -19.07 10.68
C THR A 250 -4.48 -17.70 10.87
N ASN A 251 -3.18 -17.63 11.11
CA ASN A 251 -2.47 -16.35 11.20
C ASN A 251 -2.37 -15.70 9.81
N LYS A 252 -2.25 -16.49 8.73
CA LYS A 252 -2.31 -15.98 7.35
C LYS A 252 -3.67 -15.32 7.06
N LEU A 253 -4.77 -15.96 7.46
CA LEU A 253 -6.12 -15.38 7.34
C LEU A 253 -6.28 -14.09 8.14
N PHE A 254 -5.71 -14.04 9.35
CA PHE A 254 -5.70 -12.83 10.17
C PHE A 254 -4.94 -11.68 9.48
N ILE A 255 -3.73 -11.93 8.96
CA ILE A 255 -2.95 -10.94 8.20
C ILE A 255 -3.69 -10.48 6.94
N PHE A 256 -4.31 -11.42 6.21
CA PHE A 256 -5.14 -11.09 5.04
C PHE A 256 -6.30 -10.15 5.41
N SER A 257 -7.00 -10.42 6.51
CA SER A 257 -8.11 -9.55 6.96
C SER A 257 -7.64 -8.13 7.31
N LEU A 258 -6.44 -7.99 7.89
CA LEU A 258 -5.82 -6.69 8.14
C LEU A 258 -5.43 -6.01 6.82
N CYS A 259 -4.85 -6.74 5.87
CA CYS A 259 -4.57 -6.22 4.53
C CYS A 259 -5.83 -5.64 3.88
N PHE A 260 -6.95 -6.37 3.97
CA PHE A 260 -8.25 -5.91 3.45
C PHE A 260 -8.73 -4.63 4.14
N PHE A 261 -8.52 -4.49 5.45
CA PHE A 261 -8.84 -3.27 6.19
C PHE A 261 -8.03 -2.04 5.73
N PHE A 262 -6.74 -2.19 5.40
CA PHE A 262 -5.90 -1.07 4.94
C PHE A 262 -5.99 -0.80 3.44
N ALA A 263 -6.16 -1.84 2.63
CA ALA A 263 -6.02 -1.79 1.19
C ALA A 263 -6.88 -2.88 0.54
N PRO A 264 -8.21 -2.70 0.45
CA PRO A 264 -9.12 -3.75 -0.01
C PRO A 264 -8.79 -4.23 -1.44
N LEU A 265 -8.37 -3.33 -2.33
CA LEU A 265 -7.97 -3.70 -3.69
C LEU A 265 -6.67 -4.51 -3.73
N ALA A 266 -5.66 -4.14 -2.95
CA ALA A 266 -4.43 -4.93 -2.82
C ALA A 266 -4.70 -6.31 -2.21
N ALA A 267 -5.62 -6.39 -1.25
CA ALA A 267 -6.07 -7.65 -0.68
C ALA A 267 -6.76 -8.54 -1.73
N MET A 268 -7.51 -8.00 -2.68
CA MET A 268 -8.07 -8.80 -3.78
C MET A 268 -6.98 -9.45 -4.64
N GLY A 269 -5.90 -8.73 -4.95
CA GLY A 269 -4.72 -9.29 -5.63
C GLY A 269 -3.95 -10.33 -4.80
N LEU A 270 -4.01 -10.21 -3.47
CA LEU A 270 -3.36 -11.12 -2.53
C LEU A 270 -4.16 -12.42 -2.28
N LEU A 271 -5.49 -12.37 -2.44
CA LEU A 271 -6.40 -13.47 -2.12
C LEU A 271 -6.01 -14.80 -2.81
N PRO A 272 -5.67 -14.85 -4.11
CA PRO A 272 -5.28 -16.10 -4.77
C PRO A 272 -4.08 -16.79 -4.13
N TYR A 273 -3.09 -16.03 -3.64
CA TYR A 273 -1.95 -16.59 -2.92
C TYR A 273 -2.39 -17.23 -1.59
N VAL A 274 -3.26 -16.54 -0.84
CA VAL A 274 -3.82 -17.06 0.42
C VAL A 274 -4.66 -18.31 0.18
N LEU A 275 -5.42 -18.39 -0.91
CA LEU A 275 -6.20 -19.57 -1.27
C LEU A 275 -5.32 -20.77 -1.62
N VAL A 276 -4.23 -20.55 -2.37
CA VAL A 276 -3.25 -21.61 -2.65
C VAL A 276 -2.65 -22.15 -1.34
N GLU A 277 -2.28 -21.26 -0.43
CA GLU A 277 -1.76 -21.64 0.88
C GLU A 277 -2.80 -22.37 1.75
N LEU A 278 -4.06 -21.94 1.70
CA LEU A 278 -5.17 -22.62 2.37
C LEU A 278 -5.32 -24.05 1.84
N VAL A 279 -5.36 -24.25 0.53
CA VAL A 279 -5.49 -25.57 -0.10
C VAL A 279 -4.30 -26.47 0.23
N LYS A 280 -3.07 -25.97 0.15
CA LYS A 280 -1.86 -26.74 0.46
C LYS A 280 -1.81 -27.25 1.90
N HIS A 281 -2.28 -26.44 2.85
CA HIS A 281 -2.19 -26.75 4.28
C HIS A 281 -3.47 -27.34 4.90
N THR A 282 -4.54 -27.47 4.11
CA THR A 282 -5.78 -28.09 4.59
C THR A 282 -5.75 -29.58 4.34
N ASP A 283 -5.83 -30.36 5.43
CA ASP A 283 -6.22 -31.76 5.34
C ASP A 283 -7.73 -31.82 5.08
N PHE A 284 -8.12 -32.10 3.83
CA PHE A 284 -9.53 -32.17 3.43
C PHE A 284 -10.33 -33.26 4.15
N LYS A 285 -9.66 -34.24 4.79
CA LYS A 285 -10.35 -35.22 5.65
C LYS A 285 -10.65 -34.65 7.04
N SER A 286 -9.89 -33.65 7.49
CA SER A 286 -10.05 -33.01 8.80
C SER A 286 -9.81 -31.49 8.75
N PRO A 287 -10.61 -30.72 7.98
CA PRO A 287 -10.28 -29.34 7.59
C PRO A 287 -10.18 -28.36 8.77
N PHE A 288 -10.81 -28.68 9.91
CA PHE A 288 -10.81 -27.83 11.10
C PHE A 288 -9.72 -28.17 12.12
N LYS A 289 -8.95 -29.26 11.93
CA LYS A 289 -8.03 -29.83 12.92
C LYS A 289 -6.91 -28.87 13.35
N HIS A 290 -6.43 -28.03 12.44
CA HIS A 290 -5.30 -27.12 12.68
C HIS A 290 -5.72 -25.64 12.80
N LEU A 291 -7.02 -25.38 12.89
CA LEU A 291 -7.52 -24.02 13.03
C LEU A 291 -7.51 -23.58 14.50
N ASN A 292 -7.01 -22.38 14.77
CA ASN A 292 -7.22 -21.68 16.02
C ASN A 292 -8.51 -20.86 15.93
N PRO A 293 -9.61 -21.27 16.60
CA PRO A 293 -10.92 -20.63 16.42
C PRO A 293 -10.93 -19.14 16.79
N ALA A 294 -10.14 -18.75 17.80
CA ALA A 294 -10.05 -17.34 18.21
C ALA A 294 -9.44 -16.47 17.11
N VAL A 295 -8.40 -16.96 16.43
CA VAL A 295 -7.74 -16.23 15.34
C VAL A 295 -8.63 -16.17 14.10
N VAL A 296 -9.32 -17.28 13.77
CA VAL A 296 -10.28 -17.31 12.66
C VAL A 296 -11.44 -16.35 12.90
N LEU A 297 -12.01 -16.36 14.10
CA LEU A 297 -13.10 -15.45 14.46
C LEU A 297 -12.64 -13.99 14.44
N ALA A 298 -11.43 -13.70 14.93
CA ALA A 298 -10.84 -12.35 14.84
C ALA A 298 -10.68 -11.89 13.38
N ALA A 299 -10.17 -12.76 12.50
CA ALA A 299 -10.04 -12.49 11.07
C ALA A 299 -11.42 -12.22 10.42
N ALA A 300 -12.42 -13.05 10.75
CA ALA A 300 -13.78 -12.89 10.26
C ALA A 300 -14.43 -11.57 10.72
N ILE A 301 -14.20 -11.17 11.98
CA ILE A 301 -14.68 -9.90 12.52
C ILE A 301 -14.04 -8.72 11.79
N ILE A 302 -12.71 -8.72 11.62
CA ILE A 302 -11.99 -7.65 10.90
C ILE A 302 -12.54 -7.54 9.47
N PHE A 303 -12.61 -8.66 8.76
CA PHE A 303 -13.08 -8.70 7.38
C PHE A 303 -14.53 -8.23 7.26
N SER A 304 -15.42 -8.69 8.15
CA SER A 304 -16.84 -8.33 8.11
C SER A 304 -17.07 -6.85 8.43
N LEU A 305 -16.44 -6.31 9.48
CA LEU A 305 -16.56 -4.90 9.84
C LEU A 305 -16.02 -4.00 8.72
N SER A 306 -14.87 -4.36 8.14
CA SER A 306 -14.29 -3.64 7.01
C SER A 306 -15.19 -3.71 5.78
N THR A 307 -15.79 -4.87 5.49
CA THR A 307 -16.72 -5.05 4.38
C THR A 307 -17.95 -4.17 4.55
N PHE A 308 -18.60 -4.20 5.72
CA PHE A 308 -19.77 -3.35 5.95
C PHE A 308 -19.44 -1.86 5.87
N TYR A 309 -18.26 -1.46 6.34
CA TYR A 309 -17.79 -0.09 6.22
C TYR A 309 -17.57 0.30 4.76
N PHE A 310 -16.79 -0.45 3.99
CA PHE A 310 -16.50 -0.12 2.58
C PHE A 310 -17.72 -0.23 1.67
N LEU A 311 -18.64 -1.16 1.92
CA LEU A 311 -19.92 -1.25 1.17
C LEU A 311 -20.84 -0.05 1.41
N ALA A 312 -20.57 0.78 2.42
CA ALA A 312 -21.28 2.03 2.59
C ALA A 312 -20.90 3.08 1.54
N ASN A 313 -19.78 2.90 0.82
CA ASN A 313 -19.35 3.78 -0.27
C ASN A 313 -19.91 3.31 -1.64
N ALA A 314 -20.52 4.24 -2.37
CA ALA A 314 -21.06 4.00 -3.70
C ALA A 314 -19.98 3.74 -4.76
N ALA A 315 -18.77 4.28 -4.60
CA ALA A 315 -17.63 4.01 -5.50
C ALA A 315 -17.29 2.50 -5.55
N ALA A 316 -17.55 1.75 -4.48
CA ALA A 316 -17.36 0.30 -4.42
C ALA A 316 -18.39 -0.51 -5.26
N GLN A 317 -19.40 0.16 -5.83
CA GLN A 317 -20.51 -0.49 -6.55
C GLN A 317 -20.33 -0.48 -8.09
N GLN A 318 -19.48 0.38 -8.65
CA GLN A 318 -19.19 0.37 -10.09
C GLN A 318 -18.23 -0.78 -10.44
N ARG A 319 -18.68 -1.71 -11.28
CA ARG A 319 -17.91 -2.91 -11.68
C ARG A 319 -18.13 -3.18 -13.16
N GLY A 320 -17.06 -3.57 -13.85
CA GLY A 320 -17.12 -3.92 -15.25
C GLY A 320 -15.89 -4.67 -15.75
N PHE A 321 -15.96 -5.05 -17.01
CA PHE A 321 -14.81 -5.54 -17.77
C PHE A 321 -14.48 -4.50 -18.84
N GLN A 322 -13.20 -4.36 -19.15
CA GLN A 322 -12.75 -3.53 -20.27
C GLN A 322 -12.13 -4.38 -21.35
N SER A 323 -12.34 -3.98 -22.61
CA SER A 323 -11.69 -4.59 -23.77
C SER A 323 -10.39 -3.84 -24.04
N LEU A 324 -9.32 -4.60 -24.28
CA LEU A 324 -8.01 -4.08 -24.63
C LEU A 324 -7.59 -4.67 -25.98
N ALA A 325 -7.02 -3.86 -26.87
CA ALA A 325 -6.42 -4.38 -28.08
C ALA A 325 -5.28 -5.32 -27.71
N ILE A 326 -5.20 -6.47 -28.38
CA ILE A 326 -4.23 -7.51 -28.01
C ILE A 326 -2.78 -7.03 -28.08
N LYS A 327 -2.47 -6.14 -29.03
CA LYS A 327 -1.15 -5.51 -29.16
C LYS A 327 -0.79 -4.69 -27.93
N ASP A 328 -1.71 -3.84 -27.48
CA ASP A 328 -1.48 -2.92 -26.35
C ASP A 328 -1.41 -3.71 -25.03
N PHE A 329 -2.27 -4.71 -24.87
CA PHE A 329 -2.20 -5.64 -23.75
C PHE A 329 -0.86 -6.38 -23.70
N LEU A 330 -0.41 -6.96 -24.83
CA LEU A 330 0.85 -7.72 -24.86
C LEU A 330 2.06 -6.82 -24.57
N ALA A 331 2.08 -5.60 -25.13
CA ALA A 331 3.11 -4.62 -24.84
C ALA A 331 3.15 -4.27 -23.34
N PHE A 332 1.99 -3.92 -22.77
CA PHE A 332 1.83 -3.62 -21.35
C PHE A 332 2.28 -4.81 -20.49
N PHE A 333 1.70 -5.98 -20.69
CA PHE A 333 2.03 -7.18 -19.91
C PHE A 333 3.52 -7.49 -19.94
N LEU A 334 4.16 -7.47 -21.12
CA LEU A 334 5.57 -7.81 -21.25
C LEU A 334 6.49 -6.80 -20.56
N LEU A 335 6.26 -5.50 -20.75
CA LEU A 335 7.12 -4.44 -20.21
C LEU A 335 6.94 -4.26 -18.70
N GLU A 336 5.73 -4.45 -18.17
CA GLU A 336 5.40 -4.17 -16.77
C GLU A 336 5.74 -5.31 -15.80
N GLY A 337 6.07 -6.49 -16.31
CA GLY A 337 6.48 -7.61 -15.46
C GLY A 337 6.50 -8.98 -16.15
N GLY A 338 5.83 -9.11 -17.29
CA GLY A 338 5.75 -10.34 -18.07
C GLY A 338 7.10 -10.84 -18.55
N LEU A 339 8.00 -9.95 -19.02
CA LEU A 339 9.35 -10.33 -19.42
C LEU A 339 10.15 -10.90 -18.23
N LEU A 340 10.09 -10.21 -17.09
CA LEU A 340 10.75 -10.64 -15.86
C LEU A 340 10.18 -11.99 -15.37
N TRP A 341 8.86 -12.14 -15.41
CA TRP A 341 8.14 -13.37 -15.08
C TRP A 341 8.58 -14.54 -15.98
N LEU A 342 8.63 -14.35 -17.31
CA LEU A 342 9.06 -15.37 -18.27
C LEU A 342 10.52 -15.79 -18.05
N ILE A 343 11.42 -14.85 -17.78
CA ILE A 343 12.84 -15.13 -17.53
C ILE A 343 13.05 -15.98 -16.26
N LEU A 344 12.16 -15.83 -15.27
CA LEU A 344 12.20 -16.64 -14.06
C LEU A 344 11.66 -18.07 -14.27
N ALA A 345 10.93 -18.33 -15.36
CA ALA A 345 10.25 -19.60 -15.60
C ALA A 345 11.15 -20.83 -15.45
N PRO A 346 12.37 -20.91 -16.04
CA PRO A 346 13.21 -22.11 -15.94
C PRO A 346 13.54 -22.50 -14.50
N SER A 347 13.58 -21.52 -13.58
CA SER A 347 13.89 -21.73 -12.17
C SER A 347 12.67 -21.79 -11.25
N LYS A 348 11.53 -21.20 -11.65
CA LYS A 348 10.36 -20.98 -10.77
C LYS A 348 9.05 -21.58 -11.27
N TYR A 349 8.97 -22.18 -12.45
CA TYR A 349 7.68 -22.64 -13.02
C TYR A 349 6.91 -23.65 -12.14
N LYS A 350 7.59 -24.39 -11.27
CA LYS A 350 6.99 -25.33 -10.31
C LYS A 350 6.46 -24.65 -9.05
N ASP A 351 6.85 -23.41 -8.80
CA ASP A 351 6.39 -22.64 -7.66
C ASP A 351 4.99 -22.08 -7.95
N PRO A 352 3.95 -22.42 -7.17
CA PRO A 352 2.62 -21.89 -7.35
C PRO A 352 2.57 -20.35 -7.31
N ARG A 353 3.48 -19.72 -6.57
CA ARG A 353 3.59 -18.25 -6.53
C ARG A 353 3.87 -17.68 -7.92
N TRP A 354 4.75 -18.32 -8.70
CA TRP A 354 5.08 -17.90 -10.06
C TRP A 354 3.88 -18.02 -11.00
N VAL A 355 3.13 -19.13 -10.92
CA VAL A 355 1.93 -19.35 -11.74
C VAL A 355 0.85 -18.31 -11.42
N VAL A 356 0.54 -18.12 -10.13
CA VAL A 356 -0.45 -17.14 -9.69
C VAL A 356 -0.05 -15.72 -10.11
N THR A 357 1.23 -15.34 -9.95
CA THR A 357 1.74 -14.05 -10.41
C THR A 357 1.48 -13.83 -11.89
N GLY A 358 1.85 -14.78 -12.76
CA GLY A 358 1.63 -14.65 -14.20
C GLY A 358 0.16 -14.51 -14.58
N ILE A 359 -0.71 -15.33 -13.99
CA ILE A 359 -2.15 -15.29 -14.22
C ILE A 359 -2.73 -13.93 -13.79
N LEU A 360 -2.36 -13.44 -12.62
CA LEU A 360 -2.89 -12.17 -12.12
C LEU A 360 -2.41 -10.98 -12.95
N LEU A 361 -1.13 -10.92 -13.30
CA LEU A 361 -0.61 -9.84 -14.17
C LEU A 361 -1.25 -9.88 -15.57
N ALA A 362 -1.67 -11.05 -16.06
CA ALA A 362 -2.38 -11.15 -17.33
C ALA A 362 -3.87 -10.76 -17.22
N LEU A 363 -4.55 -11.08 -16.11
CA LEU A 363 -6.00 -10.89 -15.97
C LEU A 363 -6.39 -9.51 -15.42
N ILE A 364 -5.62 -8.95 -14.49
CA ILE A 364 -5.91 -7.68 -13.83
C ILE A 364 -6.21 -6.54 -14.83
N PRO A 365 -5.49 -6.38 -15.95
CA PRO A 365 -5.75 -5.29 -16.91
C PRO A 365 -7.15 -5.31 -17.53
N PHE A 366 -7.84 -6.44 -17.55
CA PHE A 366 -9.19 -6.56 -18.13
C PHE A 366 -10.32 -6.26 -17.16
N ILE A 367 -10.01 -6.04 -15.87
CA ILE A 367 -10.99 -5.81 -14.81
C ILE A 367 -11.07 -4.31 -14.51
N HIS A 368 -12.29 -3.79 -14.45
CA HIS A 368 -12.59 -2.41 -14.11
C HIS A 368 -13.46 -2.35 -12.85
N LEU A 369 -13.03 -1.58 -11.84
CA LEU A 369 -13.77 -1.40 -10.60
C LEU A 369 -13.55 0.03 -10.08
N GLY A 370 -14.64 0.74 -9.81
CA GLY A 370 -14.64 2.17 -9.47
C GLY A 370 -14.73 3.09 -10.69
N SER A 371 -14.73 4.41 -10.46
CA SER A 371 -14.76 5.44 -11.50
C SER A 371 -13.43 5.56 -12.26
N ASP A 372 -12.32 5.20 -11.62
CA ASP A 372 -10.97 5.21 -12.20
C ASP A 372 -10.39 3.80 -12.39
N ARG A 373 -9.25 3.69 -13.07
CA ARG A 373 -8.54 2.41 -13.26
C ARG A 373 -7.71 1.99 -12.04
N ASP A 374 -8.12 2.42 -10.85
CA ASP A 374 -7.49 2.10 -9.56
C ASP A 374 -7.35 0.59 -9.33
N PHE A 375 -8.28 -0.22 -9.83
CA PHE A 375 -8.17 -1.67 -9.72
C PHE A 375 -6.85 -2.21 -10.30
N VAL A 376 -6.46 -1.77 -11.50
CA VAL A 376 -5.24 -2.24 -12.18
C VAL A 376 -3.99 -1.87 -11.37
N MET A 377 -3.97 -0.66 -10.83
CA MET A 377 -2.85 -0.14 -10.03
C MET A 377 -2.76 -0.77 -8.64
N ARG A 378 -3.89 -0.99 -7.96
CA ARG A 378 -3.91 -1.44 -6.56
C ARG A 378 -3.95 -2.96 -6.42
N ALA A 379 -4.69 -3.66 -7.28
CA ALA A 379 -4.74 -5.12 -7.24
C ALA A 379 -3.42 -5.76 -7.71
N SER A 380 -2.63 -5.06 -8.53
CA SER A 380 -1.32 -5.55 -9.00
C SER A 380 -0.21 -5.46 -7.95
N ILE A 381 -0.42 -4.74 -6.84
CA ILE A 381 0.58 -4.60 -5.75
C ILE A 381 1.06 -5.98 -5.27
N ALA A 382 0.14 -6.91 -5.01
CA ALA A 382 0.49 -8.25 -4.54
C ALA A 382 1.30 -9.06 -5.57
N PRO A 383 0.84 -9.28 -6.82
CA PRO A 383 1.62 -10.04 -7.79
C PRO A 383 2.95 -9.39 -8.15
N LEU A 384 3.06 -8.05 -8.21
CA LEU A 384 4.34 -7.36 -8.42
C LEU A 384 5.30 -7.57 -7.24
N PHE A 385 4.80 -7.56 -5.99
CA PHE A 385 5.61 -7.85 -4.81
C PHE A 385 6.09 -9.30 -4.78
N TYR A 386 5.23 -10.26 -5.16
CA TYR A 386 5.65 -11.65 -5.34
C TYR A 386 6.65 -11.83 -6.49
N LEU A 387 6.50 -11.09 -7.59
CA LEU A 387 7.48 -11.07 -8.68
C LEU A 387 8.85 -10.56 -8.19
N MET A 388 8.86 -9.49 -7.40
CA MET A 388 10.07 -8.97 -6.74
C MET A 388 10.68 -10.00 -5.80
N LEU A 389 9.88 -10.71 -5.00
CA LEU A 389 10.38 -11.78 -4.13
C LEU A 389 11.04 -12.90 -4.94
N LEU A 390 10.40 -13.38 -6.00
CA LEU A 390 10.92 -14.44 -6.88
C LEU A 390 12.21 -14.01 -7.60
N ALA A 391 12.29 -12.74 -8.03
CA ALA A 391 13.50 -12.14 -8.59
C ALA A 391 14.60 -12.04 -7.53
N GLY A 392 14.28 -11.54 -6.34
CA GLY A 392 15.17 -11.42 -5.18
C GLY A 392 15.80 -12.75 -4.76
N GLU A 393 14.97 -13.79 -4.62
CA GLU A 393 15.41 -15.16 -4.32
C GLU A 393 16.41 -15.69 -5.38
N THR A 394 16.28 -15.24 -6.63
CA THR A 394 17.14 -15.66 -7.74
C THR A 394 18.45 -14.87 -7.76
N ILE A 395 18.41 -13.55 -7.62
CA ILE A 395 19.62 -12.70 -7.71
C ILE A 395 20.52 -12.84 -6.48
N PHE A 396 19.95 -13.07 -5.29
CA PHE A 396 20.72 -13.23 -4.06
C PHE A 396 21.21 -14.66 -3.82
N ASN A 397 20.71 -15.64 -4.58
CA ASN A 397 21.19 -17.02 -4.49
C ASN A 397 22.38 -17.27 -5.43
N GLN A 398 23.56 -17.44 -4.84
CA GLN A 398 24.80 -17.69 -5.56
C GLN A 398 24.84 -19.02 -6.32
N ALA A 399 24.00 -19.99 -5.95
CA ALA A 399 23.92 -21.28 -6.62
C ALA A 399 23.21 -21.22 -7.99
N ILE A 400 22.50 -20.13 -8.29
CA ILE A 400 21.83 -19.94 -9.57
C ILE A 400 22.84 -19.46 -10.63
N SER A 401 22.62 -19.89 -11.88
CA SER A 401 23.41 -19.50 -13.05
C SER A 401 23.75 -18.01 -13.08
N ARG A 402 25.04 -17.72 -13.32
CA ARG A 402 25.55 -16.35 -13.42
C ARG A 402 24.90 -15.57 -14.56
N SER A 403 24.63 -16.22 -15.70
CA SER A 403 24.01 -15.57 -16.86
C SER A 403 22.61 -15.06 -16.53
N LEU A 404 21.77 -15.90 -15.92
CA LEU A 404 20.43 -15.53 -15.48
C LEU A 404 20.47 -14.35 -14.50
N ARG A 405 21.39 -14.38 -13.53
CA ARG A 405 21.54 -13.27 -12.58
C ARG A 405 21.95 -11.96 -13.25
N ILE A 406 22.88 -12.00 -14.20
CA ILE A 406 23.29 -10.81 -14.97
C ILE A 406 22.12 -10.26 -15.77
N THR A 407 21.35 -11.12 -16.46
CA THR A 407 20.16 -10.69 -17.21
C THR A 407 19.13 -10.03 -16.30
N LEU A 408 18.85 -10.61 -15.14
CA LEU A 408 17.94 -10.02 -14.15
C LEU A 408 18.44 -8.66 -13.65
N TYR A 409 19.73 -8.55 -13.32
CA TYR A 409 20.31 -7.25 -12.93
C TYR A 409 20.20 -6.20 -14.05
N ALA A 410 20.44 -6.58 -15.31
CA ALA A 410 20.31 -5.66 -16.44
C ALA A 410 18.87 -5.14 -16.59
N LEU A 411 17.88 -6.01 -16.46
CA LEU A 411 16.46 -5.61 -16.51
C LEU A 411 16.07 -4.75 -15.32
N LEU A 412 16.52 -5.10 -14.11
CA LEU A 412 16.24 -4.30 -12.91
C LEU A 412 16.90 -2.92 -12.99
N LEU A 413 18.11 -2.80 -13.54
CA LEU A 413 18.76 -1.51 -13.76
C LEU A 413 18.02 -0.65 -14.78
N LEU A 414 17.48 -1.26 -15.83
CA LEU A 414 16.68 -0.55 -16.83
C LEU A 414 15.33 -0.09 -16.24
N GLY A 415 14.65 -0.96 -15.50
CA GLY A 415 13.40 -0.62 -14.81
C GLY A 415 13.61 0.40 -13.69
N ALA A 416 14.78 0.41 -13.03
CA ALA A 416 15.11 1.38 -12.00
C ALA A 416 15.10 2.84 -12.49
N LEU A 417 15.07 3.10 -13.81
CA LEU A 417 14.89 4.44 -14.35
C LEU A 417 13.55 5.06 -13.93
N THR A 418 12.48 4.29 -13.85
CA THR A 418 11.17 4.78 -13.38
C THR A 418 11.21 5.34 -11.96
N PRO A 419 11.61 4.58 -10.91
CA PRO A 419 11.70 5.13 -9.56
C PRO A 419 12.75 6.23 -9.45
N LEU A 420 13.80 6.22 -10.28
CA LEU A 420 14.76 7.33 -10.35
C LEU A 420 14.12 8.62 -10.87
N TYR A 421 13.18 8.56 -11.83
CA TYR A 421 12.45 9.74 -12.30
C TYR A 421 11.54 10.30 -11.22
N GLU A 422 10.84 9.44 -10.46
CA GLU A 422 10.03 9.84 -9.31
C GLU A 422 10.88 10.53 -8.23
N ILE A 423 12.02 9.92 -7.88
CA ILE A 423 13.00 10.47 -6.93
C ILE A 423 13.55 11.81 -7.45
N ASN A 424 13.90 11.88 -8.74
CA ASN A 424 14.45 13.09 -9.33
C ASN A 424 13.40 14.22 -9.39
N ARG A 425 12.12 13.91 -9.68
CA ARG A 425 11.03 14.89 -9.61
C ARG A 425 10.93 15.48 -8.22
N SER A 426 10.89 14.64 -7.19
CA SER A 426 10.82 15.10 -5.81
C SER A 426 12.05 15.93 -5.41
N LEU A 427 13.26 15.47 -5.74
CA LEU A 427 14.50 16.21 -5.49
C LEU A 427 14.51 17.57 -6.19
N TYR A 428 14.23 17.59 -7.49
CA TYR A 428 14.22 18.81 -8.30
C TYR A 428 13.23 19.83 -7.77
N ARG A 429 11.98 19.42 -7.53
CA ARG A 429 10.92 20.30 -7.04
C ARG A 429 11.18 20.78 -5.61
N THR A 430 11.78 19.93 -4.77
CA THR A 430 12.19 20.31 -3.41
C THR A 430 13.33 21.33 -3.43
N TYR A 431 14.32 21.11 -4.30
CA TYR A 431 15.43 22.04 -4.48
C TYR A 431 14.98 23.38 -5.04
N ASP A 432 14.13 23.36 -6.08
CA ASP A 432 13.56 24.55 -6.71
C ASP A 432 12.82 25.43 -5.68
N TYR A 433 11.99 24.82 -4.84
CA TYR A 433 11.28 25.54 -3.77
C TYR A 433 12.22 26.17 -2.73
N TYR A 434 13.20 25.42 -2.20
CA TYR A 434 14.03 25.91 -1.09
C TYR A 434 15.14 26.88 -1.52
N PHE A 435 15.63 26.77 -2.76
CA PHE A 435 16.87 27.43 -3.17
C PHE A 435 16.75 28.33 -4.40
N VAL A 436 15.72 28.15 -5.23
CA VAL A 436 15.58 28.89 -6.49
C VAL A 436 14.44 29.92 -6.40
N GLN A 437 13.28 29.51 -5.90
CA GLN A 437 12.12 30.38 -5.80
C GLN A 437 12.28 31.37 -4.63
N GLN A 438 12.30 32.67 -4.94
CA GLN A 438 12.14 33.75 -3.97
C GLN A 438 10.64 34.09 -3.87
N ASP A 439 10.07 33.90 -2.67
CA ASP A 439 8.74 34.30 -2.23
C ASP A 439 7.62 34.25 -3.30
N CYS A 440 6.97 33.10 -3.42
CA CYS A 440 5.66 33.05 -4.05
C CYS A 440 4.60 33.54 -3.04
N ASN A 441 4.04 34.73 -3.29
CA ASN A 441 2.75 35.14 -2.74
C ASN A 441 1.66 34.25 -3.35
N CYS A 442 1.39 33.11 -2.73
CA CYS A 442 0.22 32.30 -3.06
C CYS A 442 -0.99 32.88 -2.34
N ASP A 443 -1.86 33.58 -3.06
CA ASP A 443 -3.18 33.95 -2.57
C ASP A 443 -3.99 32.66 -2.34
N PHE A 444 -4.26 32.35 -1.08
CA PHE A 444 -5.17 31.28 -0.72
C PHE A 444 -6.61 31.78 -0.92
N SER A 445 -7.31 31.20 -1.88
CA SER A 445 -8.75 31.44 -2.04
C SER A 445 -9.47 31.15 -0.72
N THR A 446 -10.21 32.14 -0.22
CA THR A 446 -10.95 32.07 1.05
C THR A 446 -12.35 31.47 0.91
N GLY A 447 -12.76 31.11 -0.32
CA GLY A 447 -14.04 30.47 -0.59
C GLY A 447 -14.04 28.95 -0.32
N PRO A 448 -15.21 28.34 -0.05
CA PRO A 448 -15.31 26.89 0.10
C PRO A 448 -14.98 26.21 -1.23
N ILE A 449 -13.95 25.36 -1.23
CA ILE A 449 -13.57 24.56 -2.40
C ILE A 449 -14.55 23.38 -2.51
N VAL A 450 -15.27 23.32 -3.64
CA VAL A 450 -16.33 22.33 -3.91
C VAL A 450 -15.92 21.26 -4.93
N LYS A 451 -14.81 21.50 -5.64
CA LYS A 451 -14.23 20.64 -6.66
C LYS A 451 -12.72 20.87 -6.70
N LEU A 452 -11.96 19.79 -6.86
CA LEU A 452 -10.53 19.85 -7.17
C LEU A 452 -10.35 19.74 -8.69
N ASP A 453 -9.52 20.58 -9.27
CA ASP A 453 -9.19 20.48 -10.68
C ASP A 453 -8.42 19.17 -10.96
N PRO A 454 -8.68 18.51 -12.10
CA PRO A 454 -7.99 17.27 -12.46
C PRO A 454 -6.47 17.50 -12.51
N PRO A 455 -5.67 16.46 -12.20
CA PRO A 455 -4.22 16.59 -12.21
C PRO A 455 -3.74 17.00 -13.59
N GLY A 456 -2.76 17.91 -13.61
CA GLY A 456 -2.08 18.33 -14.82
C GLY A 456 -0.93 17.37 -15.16
N ILE A 457 0.13 17.93 -15.74
CA ILE A 457 1.39 17.22 -15.90
C ILE A 457 2.09 17.20 -14.53
N PRO A 458 2.41 16.02 -13.94
CA PRO A 458 2.91 15.87 -12.58
C PRO A 458 4.10 16.78 -12.23
N GLU A 459 4.98 17.02 -13.19
CA GLU A 459 6.18 17.83 -13.01
C GLU A 459 5.87 19.32 -12.79
N LYS A 460 4.67 19.77 -13.15
CA LYS A 460 4.23 21.17 -13.10
C LYS A 460 3.19 21.43 -12.02
N GLU A 461 2.84 20.44 -11.21
CA GLU A 461 1.80 20.56 -10.19
C GLU A 461 2.19 21.56 -9.09
N HIS A 462 1.22 22.37 -8.64
CA HIS A 462 1.37 23.41 -7.59
C HIS A 462 2.76 24.10 -7.59
N PRO A 463 3.06 24.90 -8.64
CA PRO A 463 4.32 25.63 -8.72
C PRO A 463 4.45 26.57 -7.52
N GLY A 464 5.67 26.78 -7.02
CA GLY A 464 5.86 27.62 -5.83
C GLY A 464 5.63 26.93 -4.49
N ALA A 465 5.21 25.65 -4.46
CA ALA A 465 4.85 24.96 -3.23
C ALA A 465 5.38 23.52 -3.15
N LEU A 466 5.79 23.10 -1.95
CA LEU A 466 6.12 21.71 -1.65
C LEU A 466 4.89 20.84 -1.44
N THR A 467 3.89 21.38 -0.74
CA THR A 467 2.75 20.59 -0.26
C THR A 467 1.59 20.70 -1.22
N ALA A 468 1.05 19.54 -1.61
CA ALA A 468 -0.22 19.44 -2.29
C ALA A 468 -1.34 19.60 -1.24
N ASP A 469 -1.70 20.85 -0.94
CA ASP A 469 -2.62 21.17 0.16
C ASP A 469 -3.78 22.08 -0.28
N ALA A 470 -4.26 21.88 -1.50
CA ALA A 470 -5.36 22.68 -2.06
C ALA A 470 -6.69 22.45 -1.34
N LEU A 471 -6.87 21.35 -0.58
CA LEU A 471 -8.15 20.97 0.02
C LEU A 471 -8.19 21.24 1.54
N PRO A 472 -8.93 22.27 2.02
CA PRO A 472 -9.05 22.55 3.45
C PRO A 472 -9.92 21.51 4.18
N THR A 473 -10.93 20.95 3.53
CA THR A 473 -11.80 19.89 4.09
C THR A 473 -12.58 19.21 2.97
N LEU A 474 -12.97 17.95 3.16
CA LEU A 474 -13.85 17.24 2.23
C LEU A 474 -15.33 17.63 2.39
N LYS A 475 -15.69 18.37 3.45
CA LYS A 475 -17.09 18.69 3.80
C LYS A 475 -17.92 19.28 2.65
N PHE A 476 -17.31 20.12 1.83
CA PHE A 476 -17.99 20.87 0.77
C PHE A 476 -17.82 20.25 -0.62
N MET A 477 -17.07 19.16 -0.74
CA MET A 477 -16.77 18.51 -2.02
C MET A 477 -18.01 17.85 -2.62
N THR A 478 -18.13 17.98 -3.94
CA THR A 478 -19.27 17.46 -4.72
C THR A 478 -18.89 16.81 -6.03
N ASP A 479 -17.61 16.87 -6.40
CA ASP A 479 -17.08 16.27 -7.62
C ASP A 479 -17.03 14.74 -7.56
N GLU A 480 -16.87 14.13 -8.73
CA GLU A 480 -16.84 12.67 -8.89
C GLU A 480 -15.72 12.00 -8.10
N LEU A 481 -14.51 12.59 -8.08
CA LEU A 481 -13.36 12.02 -7.36
C LEU A 481 -13.58 12.02 -5.84
N SER A 482 -14.26 13.04 -5.31
CA SER A 482 -14.61 13.08 -3.89
C SER A 482 -15.51 11.92 -3.43
N GLN A 483 -16.23 11.27 -4.36
CA GLN A 483 -17.06 10.09 -4.04
C GLN A 483 -16.22 8.87 -3.64
N ASN A 484 -14.94 8.82 -4.01
CA ASN A 484 -14.02 7.78 -3.52
C ASN A 484 -13.79 7.89 -2.00
N PHE A 485 -14.04 9.06 -1.41
CA PHE A 485 -13.79 9.34 0.02
C PHE A 485 -15.09 9.52 0.82
N ILE A 486 -16.10 10.14 0.22
CA ILE A 486 -17.33 10.54 0.91
C ILE A 486 -18.49 9.69 0.41
N ALA A 487 -19.29 9.17 1.34
CA ALA A 487 -20.47 8.39 1.00
C ALA A 487 -21.73 8.87 1.71
N ASN A 488 -22.88 8.71 1.04
CA ASN A 488 -24.19 8.82 1.68
C ASN A 488 -24.51 7.50 2.40
N VAL A 489 -24.32 7.47 3.70
CA VAL A 489 -24.38 6.22 4.48
C VAL A 489 -25.73 5.97 5.14
N ARG A 490 -26.73 6.85 4.98
CA ARG A 490 -28.02 6.74 5.70
C ARG A 490 -28.64 5.35 5.60
N GLN A 491 -28.58 4.74 4.42
CA GLN A 491 -29.19 3.43 4.17
C GLN A 491 -28.27 2.24 4.46
N SER A 492 -26.98 2.49 4.70
CA SER A 492 -25.98 1.43 4.91
C SER A 492 -26.23 0.66 6.21
N PHE A 493 -25.90 -0.64 6.19
CA PHE A 493 -25.93 -1.48 7.39
C PHE A 493 -24.99 -0.94 8.47
N PHE A 494 -23.79 -0.49 8.07
CA PHE A 494 -22.80 0.06 8.97
C PHE A 494 -23.36 1.24 9.77
N TYR A 495 -23.91 2.26 9.12
CA TYR A 495 -24.47 3.44 9.80
C TYR A 495 -25.65 3.09 10.72
N LYS A 496 -26.56 2.22 10.26
CA LYS A 496 -27.78 1.90 11.01
C LYS A 496 -27.50 1.13 12.29
N TYR A 497 -26.57 0.17 12.27
CA TYR A 497 -26.42 -0.82 13.34
C TYR A 497 -25.07 -0.79 14.04
N LEU A 498 -23.99 -0.44 13.33
CA LEU A 498 -22.62 -0.56 13.84
C LEU A 498 -22.01 0.78 14.23
N ALA A 499 -22.27 1.83 13.46
CA ALA A 499 -21.64 3.13 13.63
C ALA A 499 -22.05 3.77 14.96
N LYS A 500 -21.05 4.38 15.61
CA LYS A 500 -21.26 5.32 16.70
C LYS A 500 -22.03 6.54 16.15
N ARG A 501 -22.99 6.99 16.96
CA ARG A 501 -23.85 8.15 16.67
C ARG A 501 -23.48 9.30 17.58
#